data_AF-A0A966DKA6-F1
#
_entry.id   AF-A0A966DKA6-F1
#
_cell.length_a   1.000
_cell.length_b   1.000
_cell.length_c   1.000
_cell.angle_alpha   90.00
_cell.angle_beta   90.00
_cell.angle_gamma   90.00
#
_symmetry.space_group_name_H-M   'P 1'
#
loop_
_entity.id
_entity.type
_entity.pdbx_description
1 polymer ?
#
loop_
_entity_poly.entity_id
_entity_poly.type
_entity_poly.pdbx_seq_one_letter_code
_entity_poly.pdbx_strand_id
1 'polypeptide(L)'
;IGRGSGSLPPDLFASRDIAQISFNFTEVMAWQQIRGEEPINQLYPDLIHMGAYSAWSWGVSRLIDGLELVQDQLPINLRRLAITGCSFAGKMALYAAAFDERIALTIAQESGGGGAAAWRVSETLGEVETLARTSHVWFMKEMFQFSDAVGKLPFDHHELMAMIAPRALLILGNPDYEWLADESGYVSCKAAKRVWETFGIADRFGFSIVADHDHCILPDLQRPEVEAFLDRFLLYLETVETTVETHPYSEVNYKHWIQW
;
A
#
# COMPACT_ATOMS: atom_id res chain seq x y z
N ILE A 1 -6.86 -7.61 -19.66
CA ILE A 1 -5.59 -6.90 -19.96
C ILE A 1 -5.94 -5.78 -20.92
N GLY A 2 -5.78 -4.50 -20.55
CA GLY A 2 -5.94 -3.38 -21.50
C GLY A 2 -7.21 -2.49 -21.40
N ARG A 3 -7.81 -2.32 -20.22
CA ARG A 3 -8.62 -1.12 -19.93
C ARG A 3 -8.05 -0.47 -18.66
N GLY A 4 -7.96 0.87 -18.65
CA GLY A 4 -7.47 1.62 -17.50
C GLY A 4 -8.30 1.28 -16.26
N SER A 5 -7.68 0.61 -15.31
CA SER A 5 -8.23 0.35 -13.98
C SER A 5 -7.21 0.83 -12.96
N GLY A 6 -7.67 1.51 -11.92
CA GLY A 6 -6.80 2.15 -10.94
C GLY A 6 -6.74 3.66 -11.12
N SER A 7 -6.10 4.33 -10.16
CA SER A 7 -5.99 5.79 -10.05
C SER A 7 -4.81 6.37 -10.82
N LEU A 8 -3.76 5.57 -11.07
CA LEU A 8 -2.59 6.02 -11.82
C LEU A 8 -2.91 6.12 -13.32
N PRO A 9 -2.51 7.22 -14.00
CA PRO A 9 -2.75 7.41 -15.42
C PRO A 9 -2.26 6.24 -16.29
N PRO A 10 -3.10 5.68 -17.19
CA PRO A 10 -2.72 4.51 -18.00
C PRO A 10 -1.49 4.74 -18.90
N ASP A 11 -1.23 5.98 -19.31
CA ASP A 11 -0.09 6.34 -20.16
C ASP A 11 1.27 6.09 -19.48
N LEU A 12 1.33 6.13 -18.14
CA LEU A 12 2.53 5.77 -17.38
C LEU A 12 3.03 4.36 -17.73
N PHE A 13 2.08 3.45 -17.95
CA PHE A 13 2.35 2.03 -18.20
C PHE A 13 2.44 1.73 -19.69
N ALA A 14 1.50 2.25 -20.47
CA ALA A 14 1.44 2.00 -21.91
C ALA A 14 2.68 2.53 -22.65
N SER A 15 3.24 3.67 -22.23
CA SER A 15 4.48 4.23 -22.80
C SER A 15 5.74 3.41 -22.49
N ARG A 16 5.66 2.48 -21.53
CA ARG A 16 6.75 1.66 -21.00
C ARG A 16 6.61 0.17 -21.32
N ASP A 17 5.64 -0.19 -22.17
CA ASP A 17 5.26 -1.59 -22.46
C ASP A 17 4.92 -2.40 -21.18
N ILE A 18 4.35 -1.74 -20.17
CA ILE A 18 3.91 -2.39 -18.93
C ILE A 18 2.44 -2.77 -19.06
N ALA A 19 2.16 -4.07 -18.97
CA ALA A 19 0.80 -4.58 -19.00
C ALA A 19 0.04 -4.23 -17.71
N GLN A 20 -1.23 -3.82 -17.84
CA GLN A 20 -2.13 -3.60 -16.72
C GLN A 20 -3.09 -4.79 -16.55
N ILE A 21 -3.15 -5.32 -15.33
CA ILE A 21 -4.03 -6.42 -14.92
C ILE A 21 -4.93 -5.92 -13.78
N SER A 22 -6.24 -5.92 -14.01
CA SER A 22 -7.22 -5.52 -13.01
C SER A 22 -7.51 -6.69 -12.07
N PHE A 23 -7.38 -6.48 -10.77
CA PHE A 23 -7.83 -7.43 -9.76
C PHE A 23 -9.25 -7.06 -9.30
N ASN A 24 -10.21 -7.95 -9.53
CA ASN A 24 -11.59 -7.75 -9.08
C ASN A 24 -11.74 -8.29 -7.65
N PHE A 25 -11.52 -7.42 -6.66
CA PHE A 25 -11.54 -7.81 -5.25
C PHE A 25 -12.87 -8.44 -4.81
N THR A 26 -13.99 -8.11 -5.48
CA THR A 26 -15.33 -8.65 -5.15
C THR A 26 -15.49 -10.13 -5.48
N GLU A 27 -14.63 -10.70 -6.34
CA GLU A 27 -14.58 -12.16 -6.59
C GLU A 27 -13.97 -12.92 -5.42
N VAL A 28 -13.41 -12.22 -4.45
CA VAL A 28 -12.79 -12.79 -3.24
C VAL A 28 -13.59 -12.40 -2.01
N MET A 29 -13.80 -11.09 -1.85
CA MET A 29 -14.53 -10.50 -0.72
C MET A 29 -15.09 -9.13 -1.10
N ALA A 30 -16.35 -8.87 -0.77
CA ALA A 30 -16.99 -7.57 -0.99
C ALA A 30 -16.34 -6.45 -0.17
N TRP A 31 -16.50 -5.21 -0.64
CA TRP A 31 -15.99 -4.02 0.06
C TRP A 31 -16.63 -3.86 1.46
N GLN A 32 -17.90 -4.23 1.58
CA GLN A 32 -18.64 -4.37 2.82
C GLN A 32 -18.94 -5.87 3.01
N GLN A 33 -18.04 -6.57 3.70
CA GLN A 33 -18.17 -8.03 3.82
C GLN A 33 -19.23 -8.46 4.83
N ILE A 34 -19.87 -9.59 4.53
CA ILE A 34 -20.65 -10.39 5.46
C ILE A 34 -19.81 -11.62 5.82
N ARG A 35 -19.27 -11.60 7.04
CA ARG A 35 -18.36 -12.64 7.55
C ARG A 35 -18.98 -14.04 7.42
N GLY A 36 -18.31 -14.91 6.66
CA GLY A 36 -18.74 -16.28 6.41
C GLY A 36 -19.59 -16.47 5.15
N GLU A 37 -19.94 -15.39 4.44
CA GLU A 37 -20.81 -15.43 3.25
C GLU A 37 -20.10 -14.92 1.98
N GLU A 38 -18.78 -14.74 2.04
CA GLU A 38 -17.99 -14.21 0.92
C GLU A 38 -17.57 -15.33 -0.05
N PRO A 39 -17.23 -15.01 -1.32
CA PRO A 39 -16.74 -16.02 -2.27
C PRO A 39 -15.57 -16.86 -1.74
N ILE A 40 -14.62 -16.26 -1.02
CA ILE A 40 -13.51 -16.99 -0.39
C ILE A 40 -13.97 -18.03 0.65
N ASN A 41 -15.13 -17.84 1.29
CA ASN A 41 -15.67 -18.79 2.26
C ASN A 41 -16.17 -20.09 1.61
N GLN A 42 -16.41 -20.12 0.29
CA GLN A 42 -16.69 -21.38 -0.42
C GLN A 42 -15.47 -22.32 -0.41
N LEU A 43 -14.26 -21.75 -0.37
CA LEU A 43 -13.01 -22.50 -0.28
C LEU A 43 -12.58 -22.74 1.18
N TYR A 44 -12.83 -21.76 2.05
CA TYR A 44 -12.46 -21.80 3.47
C TYR A 44 -13.68 -21.50 4.36
N PRO A 45 -14.60 -22.47 4.52
CA PRO A 45 -15.87 -22.25 5.23
C PRO A 45 -15.68 -21.95 6.72
N ASP A 46 -14.62 -22.46 7.34
CA ASP A 46 -14.35 -22.28 8.78
C ASP A 46 -13.66 -20.95 9.11
N LEU A 47 -13.13 -20.23 8.11
CA LEU A 47 -12.36 -19.00 8.32
C LEU A 47 -13.24 -17.74 8.33
N ILE A 48 -14.30 -17.72 9.15
CA ILE A 48 -15.29 -16.63 9.17
C ILE A 48 -14.80 -15.31 9.81
N HIS A 49 -13.65 -15.33 10.49
CA HIS A 49 -13.10 -14.18 11.21
C HIS A 49 -12.09 -13.35 10.39
N MET A 50 -11.81 -13.72 9.14
CA MET A 50 -10.83 -13.02 8.30
C MET A 50 -11.22 -11.55 8.01
N GLY A 51 -10.23 -10.66 7.96
CA GLY A 51 -10.41 -9.29 7.48
C GLY A 51 -10.24 -9.18 5.96
N ALA A 52 -10.87 -8.20 5.34
CA ALA A 52 -10.80 -8.02 3.88
C ALA A 52 -9.38 -7.85 3.36
N TYR A 53 -8.49 -7.15 4.08
CA TYR A 53 -7.10 -7.01 3.63
C TYR A 53 -6.33 -8.32 3.59
N SER A 54 -6.63 -9.27 4.48
CA SER A 54 -6.05 -10.62 4.40
C SER A 54 -6.62 -11.42 3.21
N ALA A 55 -7.93 -11.35 3.00
CA ALA A 55 -8.60 -12.09 1.93
C ALA A 55 -8.21 -11.57 0.53
N TRP A 56 -8.22 -10.26 0.32
CA TRP A 56 -7.82 -9.65 -0.94
C TRP A 56 -6.36 -9.95 -1.29
N SER A 57 -5.46 -9.90 -0.30
CA SER A 57 -4.05 -10.27 -0.50
C SER A 57 -3.91 -11.73 -0.95
N TRP A 58 -4.65 -12.65 -0.33
CA TRP A 58 -4.71 -14.04 -0.78
C TRP A 58 -5.19 -14.14 -2.23
N GLY A 59 -6.20 -13.34 -2.61
CA GLY A 59 -6.71 -13.27 -3.98
C GLY A 59 -5.67 -12.81 -4.99
N VAL A 60 -4.89 -11.78 -4.65
CA VAL A 60 -3.76 -11.32 -5.45
C VAL A 60 -2.73 -12.45 -5.60
N SER A 61 -2.41 -13.19 -4.54
CA SER A 61 -1.51 -14.34 -4.66
C SER A 61 -2.03 -15.40 -5.61
N ARG A 62 -3.34 -15.70 -5.59
CA ARG A 62 -3.95 -16.66 -6.53
C ARG A 62 -3.95 -16.14 -7.97
N LEU A 63 -4.10 -14.84 -8.18
CA LEU A 63 -3.94 -14.22 -9.49
C LEU A 63 -2.52 -14.43 -10.03
N ILE A 64 -1.50 -14.22 -9.20
CA ILE A 64 -0.10 -14.47 -9.58
C ILE A 64 0.13 -15.97 -9.87
N ASP A 65 -0.38 -16.88 -9.04
CA ASP A 65 -0.31 -18.33 -9.28
C ASP A 65 -0.93 -18.69 -10.65
N GLY A 66 -2.09 -18.10 -10.97
CA GLY A 66 -2.75 -18.27 -12.26
C GLY A 66 -1.89 -17.81 -13.43
N LEU A 67 -1.22 -16.65 -13.29
CA LEU A 67 -0.29 -16.15 -14.31
C LEU A 67 0.93 -17.06 -14.49
N GLU A 68 1.46 -17.64 -13.41
CA GLU A 68 2.56 -18.61 -13.46
C GLU A 68 2.16 -19.86 -14.26
N LEU A 69 0.95 -20.37 -14.04
CA LEU A 69 0.44 -21.56 -14.75
C LEU A 69 0.31 -21.38 -16.26
N VAL A 70 0.04 -20.16 -16.72
CA VAL A 70 -0.11 -19.84 -18.15
C VAL A 70 1.03 -18.99 -18.69
N GLN A 71 2.17 -18.92 -17.98
CA GLN A 71 3.28 -18.03 -18.32
C GLN A 71 3.79 -18.26 -19.75
N ASP A 72 3.86 -19.51 -20.20
CA ASP A 72 4.30 -19.86 -21.56
C ASP A 72 3.35 -19.36 -22.67
N GLN A 73 2.15 -18.92 -22.31
CA GLN A 73 1.11 -18.40 -23.21
C GLN A 73 0.96 -16.88 -23.13
N LEU A 74 1.66 -16.23 -22.19
CA LEU A 74 1.52 -14.79 -21.93
C LEU A 74 2.87 -14.07 -22.11
N PRO A 75 2.90 -12.91 -22.77
CA PRO A 75 4.10 -12.09 -22.86
C PRO A 75 4.33 -11.27 -21.57
N ILE A 76 4.27 -11.90 -20.39
CA ILE A 76 4.36 -11.25 -19.08
C ILE A 76 5.57 -11.76 -18.32
N ASN A 77 6.43 -10.85 -17.86
CA ASN A 77 7.57 -11.18 -17.00
C ASN A 77 7.17 -11.15 -15.53
N LEU A 78 6.93 -12.33 -14.93
CA LEU A 78 6.48 -12.45 -13.55
C LEU A 78 7.54 -12.12 -12.49
N ARG A 79 8.79 -11.83 -12.88
CA ARG A 79 9.80 -11.26 -11.97
C ARG A 79 9.66 -9.74 -11.80
N ARG A 80 8.78 -9.12 -12.56
CA ARG A 80 8.59 -7.66 -12.64
C ARG A 80 7.12 -7.31 -12.41
N LEU A 81 6.59 -7.77 -11.29
CA LEU A 81 5.23 -7.48 -10.88
C LEU A 81 5.19 -6.22 -10.02
N ALA A 82 4.27 -5.31 -10.33
CA ALA A 82 3.92 -4.21 -9.45
C ALA A 82 2.47 -4.32 -9.00
N ILE A 83 2.19 -3.76 -7.83
CA ILE A 83 0.82 -3.56 -7.34
C ILE A 83 0.61 -2.09 -6.97
N THR A 84 -0.59 -1.59 -7.28
CA THR A 84 -0.99 -0.23 -6.94
C THR A 84 -2.49 -0.16 -6.71
N GLY A 85 -2.91 0.87 -5.98
CA GLY A 85 -4.29 1.24 -5.75
C GLY A 85 -4.35 2.56 -4.97
N CYS A 86 -5.52 3.19 -4.97
CA CYS A 86 -5.76 4.40 -4.19
C CYS A 86 -6.73 4.17 -3.03
N SER A 87 -6.56 4.90 -1.93
CA SER A 87 -7.46 4.88 -0.79
C SER A 87 -7.56 3.47 -0.19
N PHE A 88 -8.75 2.88 -0.08
CA PHE A 88 -8.89 1.50 0.39
C PHE A 88 -8.12 0.49 -0.46
N ALA A 89 -7.96 0.74 -1.76
CA ALA A 89 -7.16 -0.10 -2.65
C ALA A 89 -5.65 0.14 -2.48
N GLY A 90 -5.25 1.33 -2.01
CA GLY A 90 -3.87 1.61 -1.61
C GLY A 90 -3.47 0.84 -0.36
N LYS A 91 -4.39 0.75 0.62
CA LYS A 91 -4.26 -0.15 1.78
C LYS A 91 -4.12 -1.61 1.31
N MET A 92 -4.99 -2.04 0.40
CA MET A 92 -4.93 -3.39 -0.18
C MET A 92 -3.60 -3.68 -0.88
N ALA A 93 -3.05 -2.72 -1.63
CA ALA A 93 -1.75 -2.85 -2.28
C ALA A 93 -0.62 -3.09 -1.25
N LEU A 94 -0.62 -2.37 -0.12
CA LEU A 94 0.34 -2.58 0.96
C LEU A 94 0.24 -3.99 1.56
N TYR A 95 -0.95 -4.42 1.94
CA TYR A 95 -1.15 -5.75 2.52
C TYR A 95 -0.80 -6.89 1.54
N ALA A 96 -1.19 -6.75 0.28
CA ALA A 96 -0.88 -7.74 -0.75
C ALA A 96 0.63 -7.84 -0.97
N ALA A 97 1.31 -6.70 -1.05
CA ALA A 97 2.76 -6.68 -1.15
C ALA A 97 3.43 -7.24 0.11
N ALA A 98 2.97 -6.91 1.31
CA ALA A 98 3.53 -7.42 2.55
C ALA A 98 3.41 -8.96 2.67
N PHE A 99 2.33 -9.55 2.16
CA PHE A 99 2.08 -11.00 2.26
C PHE A 99 2.49 -11.81 1.03
N ASP A 100 2.80 -11.18 -0.11
CA ASP A 100 3.30 -11.86 -1.30
C ASP A 100 4.63 -11.27 -1.77
N GLU A 101 5.70 -12.02 -1.55
CA GLU A 101 7.07 -11.61 -1.86
C GLU A 101 7.38 -11.54 -3.37
N ARG A 102 6.48 -12.01 -4.25
CA ARG A 102 6.67 -11.94 -5.72
C ARG A 102 6.43 -10.55 -6.28
N ILE A 103 5.81 -9.64 -5.52
CA ILE A 103 5.55 -8.26 -5.93
C ILE A 103 6.83 -7.43 -5.78
N ALA A 104 7.47 -7.09 -6.89
CA ALA A 104 8.76 -6.38 -6.93
C ALA A 104 8.65 -4.88 -6.59
N LEU A 105 7.51 -4.26 -6.92
CA LEU A 105 7.25 -2.83 -6.68
C LEU A 105 5.83 -2.63 -6.13
N THR A 106 5.72 -1.82 -5.08
CA THR A 106 4.44 -1.41 -4.50
C THR A 106 4.30 0.09 -4.59
N ILE A 107 3.19 0.58 -5.15
CA ILE A 107 2.85 2.00 -5.16
C ILE A 107 1.51 2.18 -4.46
N ALA A 108 1.54 2.60 -3.19
CA ALA A 108 0.34 2.80 -2.40
C ALA A 108 -0.06 4.28 -2.43
N GLN A 109 -1.14 4.60 -3.14
CA GLN A 109 -1.62 5.96 -3.30
C GLN A 109 -2.68 6.29 -2.25
N GLU A 110 -2.49 7.39 -1.51
CA GLU A 110 -3.46 8.00 -0.60
C GLU A 110 -4.11 6.97 0.33
N SER A 111 -3.30 6.05 0.85
CA SER A 111 -3.78 4.86 1.57
C SER A 111 -4.30 5.17 2.97
N GLY A 112 -3.80 6.23 3.61
CA GLY A 112 -4.28 6.77 4.88
C GLY A 112 -4.28 5.82 6.08
N GLY A 113 -5.21 6.01 7.02
CA GLY A 113 -5.34 5.22 8.26
C GLY A 113 -5.69 3.76 8.01
N GLY A 114 -4.86 2.82 8.44
CA GLY A 114 -4.97 1.41 8.05
C GLY A 114 -4.20 1.06 6.78
N GLY A 115 -3.52 2.05 6.19
CA GLY A 115 -2.55 1.93 5.10
C GLY A 115 -1.16 2.34 5.55
N ALA A 116 -0.68 3.50 5.10
CA ALA A 116 0.64 4.00 5.48
C ALA A 116 0.66 4.68 6.86
N ALA A 117 -0.45 5.29 7.30
CA ALA A 117 -0.51 6.02 8.56
C ALA A 117 -0.43 5.07 9.78
N ALA A 118 0.35 5.46 10.78
CA ALA A 118 0.53 4.72 12.01
C ALA A 118 -0.66 4.92 12.95
N TRP A 119 -1.15 3.85 13.56
CA TRP A 119 -2.24 3.93 14.53
C TRP A 119 -1.88 4.85 15.69
N ARG A 120 -0.68 4.69 16.28
CA ARG A 120 -0.27 5.47 17.46
C ARG A 120 -0.22 6.97 17.22
N VAL A 121 0.25 7.39 16.05
CA VAL A 121 0.37 8.81 15.73
C VAL A 121 -0.99 9.38 15.35
N SER A 122 -1.84 8.61 14.66
CA SER A 122 -3.19 9.06 14.32
C SER A 122 -4.05 9.34 15.56
N GLU A 123 -3.83 8.66 16.69
CA GLU A 123 -4.51 8.96 17.97
C GLU A 123 -4.18 10.35 18.55
N THR A 124 -3.13 11.02 18.05
CA THR A 124 -2.73 12.36 18.51
C THR A 124 -3.17 13.48 17.57
N LEU A 125 -3.86 13.15 16.48
CA LEU A 125 -4.29 14.09 15.44
C LEU A 125 -5.79 14.41 15.57
N GLY A 126 -6.26 15.32 14.71
CA GLY A 126 -7.66 15.79 14.66
C GLY A 126 -8.61 14.78 14.02
N GLU A 127 -9.30 15.20 12.96
CA GLU A 127 -10.39 14.44 12.33
C GLU A 127 -9.88 13.39 11.34
N VAL A 128 -9.06 12.47 11.84
CA VAL A 128 -8.35 11.46 11.04
C VAL A 128 -8.92 10.05 11.16
N GLU A 129 -8.61 9.16 10.21
CA GLU A 129 -8.91 7.72 10.27
C GLU A 129 -8.04 7.01 11.32
N THR A 130 -8.56 6.90 12.55
CA THR A 130 -7.93 6.12 13.64
C THR A 130 -8.38 4.67 13.66
N LEU A 131 -7.81 3.85 14.55
CA LEU A 131 -8.22 2.44 14.72
C LEU A 131 -9.72 2.34 15.07
N ALA A 132 -10.21 3.24 15.92
CA ALA A 132 -11.61 3.26 16.33
C ALA A 132 -12.57 3.67 15.20
N ARG A 133 -12.06 4.34 14.15
CA ARG A 133 -12.85 5.02 13.12
C ARG A 133 -12.76 4.38 11.74
N THR A 134 -11.76 3.51 11.52
CA THR A 134 -11.66 2.72 10.29
C THR A 134 -12.75 1.64 10.21
N SER A 135 -12.92 1.02 9.05
CA SER A 135 -13.96 0.02 8.84
C SER A 135 -13.63 -1.33 9.51
N HIS A 136 -14.55 -1.82 10.33
CA HIS A 136 -14.43 -3.09 11.05
C HIS A 136 -14.48 -4.34 10.15
N VAL A 137 -14.89 -4.16 8.90
CA VAL A 137 -14.94 -5.25 7.92
C VAL A 137 -13.58 -5.47 7.24
N TRP A 138 -12.66 -4.50 7.25
CA TRP A 138 -11.38 -4.66 6.57
C TRP A 138 -10.32 -5.39 7.40
N PHE A 139 -10.46 -5.37 8.72
CA PHE A 139 -9.55 -6.01 9.67
C PHE A 139 -10.22 -7.17 10.43
N MET A 140 -9.45 -7.90 11.23
CA MET A 140 -10.04 -8.83 12.21
C MET A 140 -10.76 -8.07 13.32
N LYS A 141 -11.93 -8.55 13.77
CA LYS A 141 -12.74 -7.85 14.78
C LYS A 141 -12.01 -7.67 16.11
N GLU A 142 -11.15 -8.61 16.44
CA GLU A 142 -10.38 -8.65 17.67
C GLU A 142 -9.39 -7.49 17.75
N MET A 143 -8.96 -6.92 16.62
CA MET A 143 -8.08 -5.73 16.61
C MET A 143 -8.74 -4.51 17.26
N PHE A 144 -10.06 -4.38 17.15
CA PHE A 144 -10.81 -3.23 17.67
C PHE A 144 -10.99 -3.25 19.20
N GLN A 145 -10.59 -4.33 19.89
CA GLN A 145 -10.50 -4.30 21.35
C GLN A 145 -9.41 -3.32 21.84
N PHE A 146 -8.51 -2.91 20.95
CA PHE A 146 -7.42 -1.98 21.22
C PHE A 146 -7.74 -0.54 20.80
N SER A 147 -8.96 -0.22 20.36
CA SER A 147 -9.32 1.12 19.88
C SER A 147 -8.99 2.24 20.87
N ASP A 148 -9.26 2.04 22.17
CA ASP A 148 -8.92 3.03 23.23
C ASP A 148 -7.54 2.78 23.86
N ALA A 149 -6.75 1.87 23.30
CA ALA A 149 -5.47 1.42 23.85
C ALA A 149 -4.48 0.99 22.76
N VAL A 150 -4.42 1.73 21.65
CA VAL A 150 -3.59 1.43 20.47
C VAL A 150 -2.13 1.15 20.84
N GLY A 151 -1.59 1.82 21.85
CA GLY A 151 -0.23 1.59 22.35
C GLY A 151 0.05 0.15 22.82
N LYS A 152 -0.99 -0.65 23.12
CA LYS A 152 -0.89 -2.07 23.50
C LYS A 152 -0.74 -3.03 22.32
N LEU A 153 -1.02 -2.60 21.08
CA LEU A 153 -0.76 -3.43 19.90
C LEU A 153 0.74 -3.71 19.82
N PRO A 154 1.22 -4.94 19.61
CA PRO A 154 2.66 -5.20 19.51
C PRO A 154 3.26 -4.79 18.16
N PHE A 155 2.48 -4.10 17.32
CA PHE A 155 2.89 -3.65 16.00
C PHE A 155 2.32 -2.25 15.66
N ASP A 156 2.86 -1.64 14.62
CA ASP A 156 2.26 -0.48 13.92
C ASP A 156 2.52 -0.54 12.39
N HIS A 157 1.98 0.41 11.63
CA HIS A 157 1.98 0.33 10.16
C HIS A 157 3.36 0.54 9.50
N HIS A 158 4.33 1.10 10.21
CA HIS A 158 5.73 1.09 9.75
C HIS A 158 6.29 -0.33 9.63
N GLU A 159 5.84 -1.28 10.46
CA GLU A 159 6.24 -2.70 10.36
C GLU A 159 5.51 -3.42 9.23
N LEU A 160 4.24 -3.09 8.98
CA LEU A 160 3.54 -3.55 7.77
C LEU A 160 4.32 -3.16 6.51
N MET A 161 4.74 -1.89 6.43
CA MET A 161 5.61 -1.44 5.34
C MET A 161 6.94 -2.20 5.34
N ALA A 162 7.58 -2.38 6.50
CA ALA A 162 8.86 -3.10 6.61
C ALA A 162 8.82 -4.54 6.09
N MET A 163 7.67 -5.23 6.13
CA MET A 163 7.50 -6.56 5.51
C MET A 163 7.73 -6.57 3.99
N ILE A 164 7.69 -5.39 3.34
CA ILE A 164 7.96 -5.26 1.91
C ILE A 164 9.46 -5.25 1.61
N ALA A 165 10.32 -4.89 2.57
CA ALA A 165 11.76 -4.93 2.38
C ALA A 165 12.24 -6.36 2.03
N PRO A 166 13.18 -6.54 1.09
CA PRO A 166 14.00 -5.53 0.39
C PRO A 166 13.41 -5.06 -0.96
N ARG A 167 12.11 -5.29 -1.21
CA ARG A 167 11.44 -4.90 -2.47
C ARG A 167 11.15 -3.40 -2.46
N ALA A 168 10.76 -2.87 -3.61
CA ALA A 168 10.56 -1.44 -3.76
C ALA A 168 9.17 -1.00 -3.28
N LEU A 169 9.13 0.14 -2.59
CA LEU A 169 7.91 0.72 -2.05
C LEU A 169 7.92 2.24 -2.24
N LEU A 170 6.86 2.75 -2.88
CA LEU A 170 6.56 4.16 -3.01
C LEU A 170 5.21 4.45 -2.34
N ILE A 171 5.21 5.37 -1.38
CA ILE A 171 3.99 5.89 -0.75
C ILE A 171 3.65 7.26 -1.35
N LEU A 172 2.41 7.46 -1.78
CA LEU A 172 1.90 8.77 -2.20
C LEU A 172 0.82 9.22 -1.21
N GLY A 173 0.89 10.45 -0.73
CA GLY A 173 -0.09 11.06 0.18
C GLY A 173 -0.67 12.37 -0.37
N ASN A 174 -1.77 12.81 0.23
CA ASN A 174 -2.49 14.03 -0.11
C ASN A 174 -3.01 14.71 1.17
N PRO A 175 -2.31 15.75 1.68
CA PRO A 175 -2.64 16.39 2.94
C PRO A 175 -3.91 17.26 2.87
N ASP A 176 -4.53 17.46 1.70
CA ASP A 176 -5.82 18.16 1.58
C ASP A 176 -6.95 17.36 2.24
N TYR A 177 -6.77 16.05 2.40
CA TYR A 177 -7.73 15.16 3.03
C TYR A 177 -7.24 14.76 4.43
N GLU A 178 -7.62 15.55 5.44
CA GLU A 178 -7.28 15.32 6.86
C GLU A 178 -7.53 13.86 7.29
N TRP A 179 -8.61 13.25 6.78
CA TRP A 179 -8.97 11.85 7.04
C TRP A 179 -7.83 10.85 6.78
N LEU A 180 -6.97 11.11 5.80
CA LEU A 180 -5.84 10.23 5.44
C LEU A 180 -4.75 10.20 6.51
N ALA A 181 -4.71 11.15 7.43
CA ALA A 181 -3.69 11.22 8.48
C ALA A 181 -2.25 11.27 7.93
N ASP A 182 -2.00 12.03 6.86
CA ASP A 182 -0.68 12.02 6.20
C ASP A 182 0.47 12.53 7.09
N GLU A 183 0.19 13.31 8.14
CA GLU A 183 1.19 13.62 9.18
C GLU A 183 1.65 12.35 9.92
N SER A 184 0.69 11.48 10.24
CA SER A 184 0.95 10.14 10.79
C SER A 184 1.64 9.23 9.75
N GLY A 185 1.20 9.31 8.49
CA GLY A 185 1.84 8.65 7.35
C GLY A 185 3.32 9.02 7.21
N TYR A 186 3.66 10.30 7.35
CA TYR A 186 5.02 10.80 7.32
C TYR A 186 5.89 10.16 8.42
N VAL A 187 5.42 10.18 9.67
CA VAL A 187 6.16 9.56 10.79
C VAL A 187 6.37 8.06 10.55
N SER A 188 5.33 7.37 10.10
CA SER A 188 5.36 5.94 9.75
C SER A 188 6.36 5.65 8.63
N CYS A 189 6.38 6.48 7.58
CA CYS A 189 7.34 6.36 6.47
C CYS A 189 8.78 6.60 6.92
N LYS A 190 9.03 7.61 7.77
CA LYS A 190 10.37 7.83 8.35
C LYS A 190 10.83 6.63 9.18
N ALA A 191 9.93 5.98 9.92
CA ALA A 191 10.24 4.77 10.68
C ALA A 191 10.52 3.57 9.77
N ALA A 192 9.66 3.31 8.78
CA ALA A 192 9.84 2.20 7.84
C ALA A 192 11.14 2.35 7.03
N LYS A 193 11.45 3.56 6.55
CA LYS A 193 12.66 3.83 5.75
C LYS A 193 13.96 3.37 6.43
N ARG A 194 14.05 3.46 7.77
CA ARG A 194 15.25 3.02 8.50
C ARG A 194 15.58 1.54 8.28
N VAL A 195 14.57 0.70 7.98
CA VAL A 195 14.78 -0.71 7.64
C VAL A 195 15.55 -0.81 6.31
N TRP A 196 15.13 -0.08 5.29
CA TRP A 196 15.85 -0.01 4.01
C TRP A 196 17.24 0.61 4.14
N GLU A 197 17.40 1.65 4.96
CA GLU A 197 18.71 2.24 5.27
C GLU A 197 19.65 1.22 5.94
N THR A 198 19.14 0.44 6.89
CA THR A 198 19.91 -0.60 7.60
C THR A 198 20.42 -1.67 6.63
N PHE A 199 19.62 -2.02 5.62
CA PHE A 199 20.01 -2.96 4.56
C PHE A 199 20.86 -2.33 3.44
N GLY A 200 21.15 -1.03 3.49
CA GLY A 200 21.93 -0.34 2.46
C GLY A 200 21.21 -0.19 1.12
N ILE A 201 19.88 -0.19 1.13
CA ILE A 201 18.99 -0.16 -0.04
C ILE A 201 17.95 0.98 0.07
N ALA A 202 18.35 2.10 0.67
CA ALA A 202 17.48 3.25 0.93
C ALA A 202 16.82 3.82 -0.34
N ASP A 203 17.41 3.58 -1.52
CA ASP A 203 16.86 3.97 -2.84
C ASP A 203 15.59 3.19 -3.22
N ARG A 204 15.28 2.08 -2.53
CA ARG A 204 14.06 1.30 -2.80
C ARG A 204 12.84 1.73 -2.00
N PHE A 205 12.97 2.68 -1.09
CA PHE A 205 11.86 3.22 -0.31
C PHE A 205 11.74 4.74 -0.51
N GLY A 206 10.59 5.16 -1.02
CA GLY A 206 10.25 6.57 -1.24
C GLY A 206 8.88 6.91 -0.68
N PHE A 207 8.70 8.18 -0.30
CA PHE A 207 7.38 8.73 0.01
C PHE A 207 7.26 10.16 -0.51
N SER A 208 6.08 10.50 -1.00
CA SER A 208 5.75 11.83 -1.51
C SER A 208 4.35 12.23 -1.08
N ILE A 209 4.24 13.32 -0.34
CA ILE A 209 2.99 13.85 0.20
C ILE A 209 2.87 15.28 -0.30
N VAL A 210 1.95 15.53 -1.22
CA VAL A 210 1.76 16.85 -1.84
C VAL A 210 0.28 17.22 -1.89
N ALA A 211 -0.01 18.51 -1.76
CA ALA A 211 -1.34 19.08 -1.76
C ALA A 211 -1.79 19.50 -3.17
N ASP A 212 -2.92 20.20 -3.24
CA ASP A 212 -3.48 20.88 -4.40
C ASP A 212 -3.94 19.93 -5.51
N HIS A 213 -4.55 18.80 -5.13
CA HIS A 213 -5.18 17.89 -6.09
C HIS A 213 -6.35 17.09 -5.49
N ASP A 214 -7.29 16.70 -6.35
CA ASP A 214 -8.42 15.85 -5.98
C ASP A 214 -7.94 14.46 -5.51
N HIS A 215 -8.72 13.86 -4.61
CA HIS A 215 -8.50 12.51 -4.08
C HIS A 215 -8.36 11.48 -5.20
N CYS A 216 -7.33 10.64 -5.12
CA CYS A 216 -7.00 9.61 -6.11
C CYS A 216 -6.65 10.10 -7.51
N ILE A 217 -6.29 11.37 -7.67
CA ILE A 217 -5.71 11.89 -8.91
C ILE A 217 -4.21 12.05 -8.71
N LEU A 218 -3.40 11.47 -9.59
CA LEU A 218 -1.94 11.67 -9.55
C LEU A 218 -1.61 13.09 -10.05
N PRO A 219 -1.07 13.98 -9.20
CA PRO A 219 -0.66 15.32 -9.62
C PRO A 219 0.63 15.29 -10.44
N ASP A 220 0.86 16.33 -11.24
CA ASP A 220 2.08 16.48 -12.06
C ASP A 220 3.35 16.49 -11.21
N LEU A 221 3.29 16.95 -9.94
CA LEU A 221 4.43 16.92 -9.02
C LEU A 221 4.89 15.50 -8.66
N GLN A 222 3.95 14.56 -8.51
CA GLN A 222 4.27 13.17 -8.13
C GLN A 222 4.53 12.27 -9.35
N ARG A 223 4.08 12.67 -10.54
CA ARG A 223 4.23 11.87 -11.77
C ARG A 223 5.69 11.45 -12.03
N PRO A 224 6.71 12.34 -12.00
CA PRO A 224 8.10 11.94 -12.21
C PRO A 224 8.62 10.91 -11.20
N GLU A 225 8.12 10.95 -9.96
CA GLU A 225 8.52 10.02 -8.89
C GLU A 225 7.95 8.61 -9.17
N VAL A 226 6.69 8.52 -9.60
CA VAL A 226 6.08 7.26 -10.04
C VAL A 226 6.81 6.69 -11.25
N GLU A 227 7.09 7.54 -12.24
CA GLU A 227 7.84 7.16 -13.45
C GLU A 227 9.22 6.59 -13.09
N ALA A 228 9.96 7.24 -12.18
CA ALA A 228 11.26 6.79 -11.74
C ALA A 228 11.22 5.39 -11.09
N PHE A 229 10.23 5.12 -10.24
CA PHE A 229 10.07 3.79 -9.61
C PHE A 229 9.69 2.71 -10.62
N LEU A 230 8.81 3.01 -11.58
CA LEU A 230 8.48 2.08 -12.68
C LEU A 230 9.73 1.74 -13.50
N ASP A 231 10.49 2.76 -13.88
CA ASP A 231 11.70 2.62 -14.71
C ASP A 231 12.80 1.83 -13.97
N ARG A 232 13.03 2.13 -12.70
CA ARG A 232 14.04 1.46 -11.88
C ARG A 232 13.68 0.01 -11.57
N PHE A 233 12.44 -0.28 -11.19
CA PHE A 233 12.08 -1.58 -10.60
C PHE A 233 11.30 -2.53 -11.51
N LEU A 234 10.66 -2.02 -12.56
CA LEU A 234 9.99 -2.83 -13.59
C LEU A 234 10.73 -2.85 -14.92
N LEU A 235 11.54 -1.84 -15.24
CA LEU A 235 12.37 -1.85 -16.44
C LEU A 235 13.84 -2.16 -16.17
N TYR A 236 14.28 -2.12 -14.89
CA TYR A 236 15.68 -2.29 -14.46
C TYR A 236 16.64 -1.27 -15.07
N LEU A 237 16.18 -0.02 -15.23
CA LEU A 237 17.05 1.08 -15.64
C LEU A 237 17.90 1.53 -14.44
N GLU A 238 19.11 0.98 -14.34
CA GLU A 238 19.84 1.04 -13.07
C GLU A 238 20.30 2.42 -12.61
N THR A 239 20.36 3.39 -13.54
CA THR A 239 20.83 4.75 -13.28
C THR A 239 19.71 5.71 -12.88
N VAL A 240 18.47 5.23 -12.76
CA VAL A 240 17.32 6.07 -12.39
C VAL A 240 17.31 6.29 -10.88
N GLU A 241 17.43 7.55 -10.47
CA GLU A 241 17.37 7.98 -9.08
C GLU A 241 15.95 7.82 -8.53
N THR A 242 15.83 7.19 -7.36
CA THR A 242 14.56 6.86 -6.71
C THR A 242 14.51 7.33 -5.25
N THR A 243 15.43 8.22 -4.87
CA THR A 243 15.43 8.89 -3.57
C THR A 243 14.31 9.94 -3.54
N VAL A 244 13.19 9.60 -2.93
CA VAL A 244 12.00 10.47 -2.83
C VAL A 244 11.58 10.62 -1.36
N GLU A 245 11.60 11.86 -0.85
CA GLU A 245 11.10 12.24 0.49
C GLU A 245 10.45 13.63 0.42
N THR A 246 9.33 13.73 -0.29
CA THR A 246 8.59 14.98 -0.47
C THR A 246 7.48 15.05 0.60
N HIS A 247 7.41 16.11 1.41
CA HIS A 247 6.35 16.28 2.42
C HIS A 247 6.24 17.73 2.94
N PRO A 248 5.07 18.16 3.46
CA PRO A 248 4.90 19.49 4.08
C PRO A 248 5.24 19.53 5.58
N TYR A 249 5.51 18.39 6.20
CA TYR A 249 5.62 18.24 7.67
C TYR A 249 7.00 18.58 8.28
N SER A 250 7.55 19.77 8.03
CA SER A 250 8.88 20.16 8.56
C SER A 250 8.94 20.27 10.09
N GLU A 251 7.82 20.66 10.70
CA GLU A 251 7.72 20.89 12.16
C GLU A 251 7.38 19.63 12.95
N VAL A 252 7.05 18.53 12.28
CA VAL A 252 6.66 17.28 12.93
C VAL A 252 7.91 16.58 13.45
N ASN A 253 8.03 16.48 14.78
CA ASN A 253 9.15 15.81 15.43
C ASN A 253 9.00 14.28 15.35
N TYR A 254 9.21 13.71 14.16
CA TYR A 254 9.14 12.26 13.94
C TYR A 254 10.11 11.47 14.83
N LYS A 255 11.22 12.08 15.26
CA LYS A 255 12.22 11.46 16.16
C LYS A 255 11.67 11.19 17.56
N HIS A 256 10.61 11.87 17.97
CA HIS A 256 9.91 11.54 19.22
C HIS A 256 9.38 10.10 19.22
N TRP A 257 8.93 9.63 18.04
CA TRP A 257 8.30 8.34 17.84
C TRP A 257 9.28 7.21 17.53
N ILE A 258 10.48 7.54 17.04
CA ILE A 258 11.50 6.58 16.62
C ILE A 258 12.67 6.65 17.62
N GLN A 259 12.64 5.77 18.62
CA GLN A 259 13.63 5.76 19.72
C GLN A 259 14.75 4.71 19.56
N TRP A 260 14.74 3.97 18.46
CA TRP A 260 15.71 2.93 18.12
C TRP A 260 16.66 3.38 17.02
#